data_AF-E9FIF8-F1
#
_entry.id   AF-E9FIF8-F1
#
_cell.length_a   1.000
_cell.length_b   1.000
_cell.length_c   1.000
_cell.angle_alpha   90.00
_cell.angle_beta   90.00
_cell.angle_gamma   90.00
#
_symmetry.space_group_name_H-M   'P 1'
#
loop_
_entity.id
_entity.type
_entity.pdbx_description
1 polymer ?
#
loop_
_entity_poly.entity_id
_entity_poly.type
_entity_poly.pdbx_seq_one_letter_code
_entity_poly.pdbx_strand_id
1 'polypeptide(L)'
;AVESWTSEAGKSKDLNLAPGTYTFHEEAAPTGYLKVTDITFKVKTDGTVEVTNVGEKDSKGEDNKVVTNGSTVTVTDKDDDSPKAITFSKVNLGGTEIAGAQIKIFKGDKAEGTAVESWTSEAGKSKDLNLAPGTYTFHEEAAPTGYLKVTDITFQVKHDGTVEVTNVGEKDS
;
A
#
# COMPACT_ATOMS: atom_id res chain seq x y z
N ALA A 1 31.11 3.77 2.85
CA ALA A 1 30.40 2.48 2.87
C ALA A 1 31.37 1.39 2.42
N VAL A 2 31.21 0.15 2.90
CA VAL A 2 31.99 -1.00 2.39
C VAL A 2 31.59 -1.34 0.95
N GLU A 3 30.30 -1.23 0.64
CA GLU A 3 29.71 -1.41 -0.69
C GLU A 3 28.35 -0.67 -0.71
N SER A 4 27.83 -0.37 -1.91
CA SER A 4 26.44 0.09 -2.12
C SER A 4 25.91 -0.52 -3.42
N TRP A 5 24.65 -0.97 -3.43
CA TRP A 5 24.00 -1.53 -4.62
C TRP A 5 22.48 -1.31 -4.57
N THR A 6 21.83 -1.40 -5.73
CA THR A 6 20.38 -1.49 -5.84
C THR A 6 19.99 -2.97 -5.99
N SER A 7 19.01 -3.44 -5.23
CA SER A 7 18.54 -4.82 -5.30
C SER A 7 17.85 -5.11 -6.64
N GLU A 8 17.92 -6.37 -7.07
CA GLU A 8 17.25 -6.86 -8.27
C GLU A 8 16.44 -8.10 -7.93
N ALA A 9 15.29 -8.26 -8.60
CA ALA A 9 14.39 -9.39 -8.35
C ALA A 9 15.11 -10.74 -8.49
N GLY A 10 15.02 -11.56 -7.44
CA GLY A 10 15.59 -12.91 -7.42
C GLY A 10 17.12 -12.99 -7.35
N LYS A 11 17.83 -11.88 -7.10
CA LYS A 11 19.29 -11.85 -7.02
C LYS A 11 19.77 -11.48 -5.62
N SER A 12 20.76 -12.22 -5.13
CA SER A 12 21.55 -11.87 -3.94
C SER A 12 22.78 -11.06 -4.33
N LYS A 13 23.31 -10.30 -3.38
CA LYS A 13 24.62 -9.64 -3.50
C LYS A 13 25.64 -10.40 -2.66
N ASP A 14 26.69 -10.89 -3.29
CA ASP A 14 27.81 -11.54 -2.60
C ASP A 14 28.87 -10.50 -2.24
N LEU A 15 29.33 -10.53 -0.98
CA LEU A 15 30.39 -9.67 -0.46
C LEU A 15 31.46 -10.51 0.25
N ASN A 16 32.72 -10.18 0.03
CA ASN A 16 33.83 -10.81 0.74
C ASN A 16 34.26 -9.93 1.92
N LEU A 17 33.68 -10.19 3.09
CA LEU A 17 33.91 -9.42 4.30
C LEU A 17 34.86 -10.15 5.25
N ALA A 18 35.84 -9.43 5.81
CA ALA A 18 36.66 -9.96 6.89
C ALA A 18 35.84 -10.11 8.18
N PRO A 19 36.25 -10.98 9.14
CA PRO A 19 35.60 -11.05 10.44
C PRO A 19 35.54 -9.67 11.11
N GLY A 20 34.36 -9.28 11.59
CA GLY A 20 34.10 -7.92 12.05
C GLY A 20 32.62 -7.63 12.22
N THR A 21 32.31 -6.42 12.70
CA THR A 21 30.94 -5.92 12.85
C THR A 21 30.62 -4.94 11.74
N TYR A 22 29.44 -5.10 11.13
CA TYR A 22 28.98 -4.34 9.98
C TYR A 22 27.54 -3.89 10.18
N THR A 23 27.15 -2.84 9.45
CA THR A 23 25.78 -2.33 9.41
C THR A 23 25.24 -2.48 8.00
N PHE A 24 24.05 -3.06 7.88
CA PHE A 24 23.22 -2.95 6.69
C PHE A 24 22.35 -1.70 6.84
N HIS A 25 22.48 -0.78 5.89
CA HIS A 25 21.69 0.44 5.80
C HIS A 25 20.91 0.40 4.48
N GLU A 26 19.59 0.41 4.55
CA GLU A 26 18.76 0.62 3.38
C GLU A 26 18.65 2.13 3.13
N GLU A 27 19.00 2.59 1.93
CA GLU A 27 18.85 4.01 1.60
C GLU A 27 17.38 4.34 1.31
N ALA A 28 16.71 3.52 0.52
CA ALA A 28 15.30 3.66 0.16
C ALA A 28 14.69 2.31 -0.18
N ALA A 29 13.47 2.06 0.32
CA ALA A 29 12.65 0.94 -0.10
C ALA A 29 11.94 1.25 -1.43
N PRO A 30 11.65 0.24 -2.27
CA PRO A 30 10.79 0.40 -3.42
C PRO A 30 9.37 0.87 -3.03
N THR A 31 8.65 1.49 -3.97
CA THR A 31 7.25 1.88 -3.75
C THR A 31 6.42 0.69 -3.28
N GLY A 32 5.66 0.90 -2.20
CA GLY A 32 4.83 -0.14 -1.59
C GLY A 32 5.50 -0.92 -0.47
N TYR A 33 6.75 -0.59 -0.13
CA TYR A 33 7.46 -1.19 1.00
C TYR A 33 7.87 -0.16 2.03
N LEU A 34 7.95 -0.61 3.28
CA LEU A 34 8.49 0.15 4.39
C LEU A 34 10.00 -0.03 4.46
N LYS A 35 10.71 1.10 4.52
CA LYS A 35 12.15 1.13 4.72
C LYS A 35 12.54 0.46 6.04
N VAL A 36 13.51 -0.44 5.98
CA VAL A 36 14.14 -0.99 7.18
C VAL A 36 15.18 -0.02 7.73
N THR A 37 15.33 -0.02 9.05
CA THR A 37 16.37 0.78 9.72
C THR A 37 17.69 0.01 9.83
N ASP A 38 18.73 0.67 10.33
CA ASP A 38 20.08 0.11 10.44
C ASP A 38 20.10 -1.21 11.22
N ILE A 39 20.50 -2.27 10.52
CA ILE A 39 20.68 -3.61 11.10
C ILE A 39 22.17 -3.84 11.30
N THR A 40 22.56 -4.24 12.51
CA THR A 40 23.96 -4.59 12.81
C THR A 40 24.14 -6.09 12.83
N PHE A 41 25.15 -6.58 12.10
CA PHE A 41 25.53 -7.98 12.08
C PHE A 41 27.04 -8.15 12.24
N LYS A 42 27.45 -9.33 12.69
CA LYS A 42 28.85 -9.71 12.87
C LYS A 42 29.19 -10.88 11.97
N VAL A 43 30.27 -10.74 11.20
CA VAL A 43 30.93 -11.84 10.50
C VAL A 43 31.91 -12.50 11.46
N LYS A 44 31.72 -13.79 11.73
CA LYS A 44 32.58 -14.59 12.62
C LYS A 44 33.81 -15.11 11.87
N THR A 45 34.79 -15.58 12.62
CA THR A 45 36.03 -16.15 12.07
C THR A 45 35.82 -17.44 11.28
N ASP A 46 34.71 -18.14 11.53
CA ASP A 46 34.30 -19.35 10.79
C ASP A 46 33.49 -19.03 9.51
N GLY A 47 33.30 -17.74 9.19
CA GLY A 47 32.55 -17.28 8.02
C GLY A 47 31.03 -17.21 8.23
N THR A 48 30.51 -17.60 9.40
CA THR A 48 29.08 -17.44 9.71
C THR A 48 28.74 -16.02 10.13
N VAL A 49 27.46 -15.66 10.03
CA VAL A 49 26.94 -14.34 10.43
C VAL A 49 25.98 -14.44 11.61
N GLU A 50 25.98 -13.41 12.45
CA GLU A 50 25.06 -13.26 13.59
C GLU A 50 24.53 -11.82 13.62
N VAL A 51 23.21 -11.65 13.69
CA VAL A 51 22.59 -10.33 13.86
C VAL A 51 22.68 -9.94 15.33
N THR A 52 23.26 -8.78 15.61
CA THR A 52 23.44 -8.25 16.97
C THR A 52 22.46 -7.12 17.30
N ASN A 53 21.89 -6.48 16.27
CA ASN A 53 20.85 -5.48 16.41
C ASN A 53 19.94 -5.54 15.17
N VAL A 54 18.62 -5.67 15.38
CA VAL A 54 17.62 -5.66 14.29
C VAL A 54 17.20 -4.25 13.89
N GLY A 55 17.77 -3.21 14.51
CA GLY A 55 17.43 -1.82 14.25
C GLY A 55 16.21 -1.36 15.05
N GLU A 56 15.71 -0.18 14.70
CA GLU A 56 14.49 0.39 15.23
C GLU A 56 13.25 -0.21 14.56
N LYS A 57 12.11 0.00 15.19
CA LYS A 57 10.80 -0.36 14.62
C LYS A 57 10.51 0.51 13.40
N ASP A 58 9.80 -0.07 12.44
CA ASP A 58 9.34 0.67 11.27
C ASP A 58 8.23 1.69 11.63
N SER A 59 7.73 2.40 10.61
CA SER A 59 6.65 3.39 10.79
C SER A 59 5.33 2.81 11.31
N LYS A 60 5.14 1.48 11.27
CA LYS A 60 3.99 0.78 11.85
C LYS A 60 4.25 0.30 13.28
N GLY A 61 5.47 0.51 13.81
CA GLY A 61 5.87 0.05 15.13
C GLY A 61 6.28 -1.43 15.17
N GLU A 62 6.52 -2.05 14.01
CA GLU A 62 6.91 -3.46 13.91
C GLU A 62 8.43 -3.62 13.81
N ASP A 63 8.98 -4.69 14.40
CA ASP A 63 10.42 -4.97 14.34
C ASP A 63 10.86 -5.38 12.92
N ASN A 64 12.08 -5.05 12.51
CA ASN A 64 12.60 -5.47 11.21
C ASN A 64 12.74 -6.99 11.13
N LYS A 65 12.39 -7.57 9.98
CA LYS A 65 12.50 -9.01 9.77
C LYS A 65 13.86 -9.35 9.17
N VAL A 66 14.74 -9.91 10.01
CA VAL A 66 16.09 -10.32 9.63
C VAL A 66 16.33 -11.77 10.02
N VAL A 67 16.89 -12.55 9.11
CA VAL A 67 17.23 -13.97 9.33
C VAL A 67 18.66 -14.22 8.86
N THR A 68 19.39 -15.07 9.57
CA THR A 68 20.74 -15.53 9.19
C THR A 68 20.74 -17.02 8.88
N ASN A 69 21.45 -17.42 7.82
CA ASN A 69 21.69 -18.83 7.51
C ASN A 69 23.14 -19.01 7.03
N GLY A 70 23.99 -19.62 7.86
CA GLY A 70 25.42 -19.76 7.58
C GLY A 70 26.08 -18.39 7.39
N SER A 71 26.54 -18.10 6.18
CA SER A 71 27.15 -16.82 5.78
C SER A 71 26.15 -15.79 5.20
N THR A 72 24.86 -16.13 5.12
CA THR A 72 23.83 -15.28 4.51
C THR A 72 23.06 -14.46 5.55
N VAL A 73 22.91 -13.16 5.31
CA VAL A 73 21.95 -12.29 6.00
C VAL A 73 20.80 -12.00 5.04
N THR A 74 19.56 -12.33 5.44
CA THR A 74 18.34 -11.99 4.71
C THR A 74 17.59 -10.91 5.44
N VAL A 75 17.44 -9.75 4.80
CA VAL A 75 16.60 -8.63 5.26
C VAL A 75 15.32 -8.66 4.43
N THR A 76 14.16 -8.56 5.08
CA THR A 76 12.86 -8.60 4.41
C THR A 76 12.13 -7.28 4.63
N ASP A 77 11.83 -6.57 3.55
CA ASP A 77 10.93 -5.42 3.58
C ASP A 77 9.51 -5.86 3.87
N LYS A 78 8.74 -4.99 4.53
CA LYS A 78 7.31 -5.19 4.79
C LYS A 78 6.49 -4.31 3.86
N ASP A 79 5.31 -4.77 3.48
CA ASP A 79 4.39 -3.98 2.67
C ASP A 79 3.94 -2.70 3.43
N ASP A 80 3.83 -1.60 2.70
CA ASP A 80 3.23 -0.35 3.18
C ASP A 80 1.73 -0.32 2.87
N ASP A 81 0.97 -1.04 3.70
CA ASP A 81 -0.50 -0.99 3.68
C ASP A 81 -1.12 0.22 4.42
N SER A 82 -0.35 1.28 4.66
CA SER A 82 -0.91 2.48 5.31
C SER A 82 -2.05 3.09 4.47
N PRO A 83 -3.15 3.54 5.10
CA PRO A 83 -4.24 4.18 4.38
C PRO A 83 -3.79 5.40 3.58
N LYS A 84 -4.29 5.52 2.35
CA LYS A 84 -4.06 6.63 1.42
C LYS A 84 -5.32 7.48 1.33
N ALA A 85 -5.13 8.81 1.30
CA ALA A 85 -6.23 9.76 1.20
C ALA A 85 -6.80 9.76 -0.23
N ILE A 86 -8.06 9.37 -0.36
CA ILE A 86 -8.80 9.30 -1.61
C ILE A 86 -10.00 10.24 -1.55
N THR A 87 -10.13 11.08 -2.57
CA THR A 87 -11.27 12.00 -2.73
C THR A 87 -12.27 11.44 -3.74
N PHE A 88 -13.53 11.35 -3.33
CA PHE A 88 -14.65 10.94 -4.15
C PHE A 88 -15.53 12.16 -4.47
N SER A 89 -15.77 12.37 -5.76
CA SER A 89 -16.64 13.44 -6.27
C SER A 89 -17.85 12.83 -6.96
N LYS A 90 -19.06 13.31 -6.64
CA LYS A 90 -20.29 12.91 -7.29
C LYS A 90 -20.86 14.11 -8.02
N VAL A 91 -20.52 14.19 -9.30
CA VAL A 91 -20.84 15.34 -10.15
C VAL A 91 -21.91 15.01 -11.19
N ASN A 92 -22.57 16.05 -11.70
CA ASN A 92 -23.38 15.96 -12.91
C ASN A 92 -22.50 16.03 -14.18
N LEU A 93 -23.12 15.97 -15.37
CA LEU A 93 -22.42 16.06 -16.66
C LEU A 93 -21.60 17.36 -16.85
N GLY A 94 -21.96 18.43 -16.12
CA GLY A 94 -21.23 19.70 -16.13
C GLY A 94 -20.12 19.78 -15.08
N GLY A 95 -19.82 18.71 -14.34
CA GLY A 95 -18.78 18.68 -13.33
C GLY A 95 -19.14 19.35 -12.01
N THR A 96 -20.41 19.69 -11.77
CA THR A 96 -20.86 20.26 -10.49
C THR A 96 -21.24 19.16 -9.52
N GLU A 97 -20.72 19.20 -8.29
CA GLU A 97 -21.07 18.29 -7.20
C GLU A 97 -22.58 18.35 -6.89
N ILE A 98 -23.24 17.19 -6.85
CA ILE A 98 -24.68 17.06 -6.65
C ILE A 98 -25.01 16.41 -5.30
N ALA A 99 -26.15 16.78 -4.73
CA ALA A 99 -26.66 16.20 -3.50
C ALA A 99 -27.59 15.00 -3.76
N GLY A 100 -27.68 14.10 -2.80
CA GLY A 100 -28.77 13.11 -2.70
C GLY A 100 -28.49 11.74 -3.31
N ALA A 101 -27.36 11.53 -3.99
CA ALA A 101 -26.90 10.18 -4.31
C ALA A 101 -26.49 9.44 -3.04
N GLN A 102 -27.04 8.24 -2.82
CA GLN A 102 -26.67 7.36 -1.73
C GLN A 102 -25.55 6.43 -2.22
N ILE A 103 -24.39 6.52 -1.61
CA ILE A 103 -23.15 5.89 -2.08
C ILE A 103 -22.61 4.97 -0.98
N LYS A 104 -22.09 3.82 -1.39
CA LYS A 104 -21.36 2.87 -0.55
C LYS A 104 -20.04 2.51 -1.22
N ILE A 105 -19.01 2.29 -0.41
CA ILE A 105 -17.75 1.68 -0.87
C ILE A 105 -17.65 0.29 -0.26
N PHE A 106 -17.29 -0.70 -1.06
CA PHE A 106 -17.03 -2.07 -0.61
C PHE A 106 -15.58 -2.43 -0.88
N LYS A 107 -14.99 -3.27 -0.04
CA LYS A 107 -13.67 -3.86 -0.30
C LYS A 107 -13.85 -5.10 -1.19
N GLY A 108 -13.09 -5.18 -2.28
CA GLY A 108 -13.20 -6.23 -3.29
C GLY A 108 -13.77 -5.73 -4.61
N ASP A 109 -13.93 -6.66 -5.54
CA ASP A 109 -14.38 -6.44 -6.91
C ASP A 109 -15.90 -6.37 -7.06
N LYS A 110 -16.65 -6.57 -5.98
CA LYS A 110 -18.12 -6.54 -5.95
C LYS A 110 -18.66 -5.78 -4.73
N ALA A 111 -19.88 -5.29 -4.86
CA ALA A 111 -20.64 -4.68 -3.77
C ALA A 111 -21.25 -5.75 -2.83
N GLU A 112 -20.39 -6.51 -2.14
CA GLU A 112 -20.80 -7.61 -1.26
C GLU A 112 -20.30 -7.40 0.18
N GLY A 113 -21.11 -7.85 1.15
CA GLY A 113 -20.76 -7.79 2.58
C GLY A 113 -20.99 -6.42 3.22
N THR A 114 -20.14 -6.07 4.17
CA THR A 114 -20.23 -4.80 4.90
C THR A 114 -19.51 -3.69 4.13
N ALA A 115 -20.22 -2.60 3.87
CA ALA A 115 -19.61 -1.43 3.27
C ALA A 115 -18.51 -0.86 4.18
N VAL A 116 -17.36 -0.47 3.61
CA VAL A 116 -16.29 0.22 4.34
C VAL A 116 -16.70 1.64 4.73
N GLU A 117 -17.60 2.23 3.94
CA GLU A 117 -18.20 3.54 4.18
C GLU A 117 -19.55 3.64 3.44
N SER A 118 -20.47 4.44 3.99
CA SER A 118 -21.73 4.81 3.33
C SER A 118 -22.06 6.27 3.60
N TRP A 119 -22.40 7.03 2.55
CA TRP A 119 -22.82 8.42 2.70
C TRP A 119 -23.86 8.84 1.66
N THR A 120 -24.52 9.97 1.94
CA THR A 120 -25.29 10.68 0.92
C THR A 120 -24.47 11.86 0.44
N SER A 121 -24.29 12.00 -0.87
CA SER A 121 -23.58 13.12 -1.48
C SER A 121 -24.24 14.47 -1.14
N GLU A 122 -23.41 15.52 -1.11
CA GLU A 122 -23.82 16.88 -0.78
C GLU A 122 -23.43 17.82 -1.93
N ALA A 123 -24.28 18.81 -2.21
CA ALA A 123 -23.98 19.78 -3.25
C ALA A 123 -22.74 20.61 -2.89
N GLY A 124 -21.84 20.77 -3.87
CA GLY A 124 -20.60 21.52 -3.70
C GLY A 124 -19.54 20.85 -2.81
N LYS A 125 -19.69 19.57 -2.45
CA LYS A 125 -18.75 18.88 -1.55
C LYS A 125 -18.34 17.51 -2.09
N SER A 126 -17.03 17.27 -2.10
CA SER A 126 -16.47 15.93 -2.24
C SER A 126 -16.46 15.20 -0.88
N LYS A 127 -16.19 13.90 -0.93
CA LYS A 127 -16.00 13.05 0.25
C LYS A 127 -14.57 12.53 0.27
N ASP A 128 -13.85 12.76 1.36
CA ASP A 128 -12.52 12.18 1.57
C ASP A 128 -12.61 10.90 2.40
N LEU A 129 -11.81 9.89 2.03
CA LEU A 129 -11.65 8.64 2.75
C LEU A 129 -10.19 8.21 2.78
N ASN A 130 -9.79 7.56 3.87
CA ASN A 130 -8.48 6.93 3.97
C ASN A 130 -8.65 5.42 3.71
N LEU A 131 -8.17 4.95 2.56
CA LEU A 131 -8.27 3.55 2.14
C LEU A 131 -6.87 2.95 2.04
N ALA A 132 -6.65 1.78 2.63
CA ALA A 132 -5.43 1.02 2.40
C ALA A 132 -5.32 0.65 0.91
N PRO A 133 -4.11 0.44 0.38
CA PRO A 133 -3.92 -0.15 -0.95
C PRO A 133 -4.74 -1.42 -1.12
N GLY A 134 -5.39 -1.57 -2.28
CA GLY A 134 -6.27 -2.69 -2.55
C GLY A 134 -7.37 -2.38 -3.56
N THR A 135 -8.20 -3.40 -3.82
CA THR A 135 -9.35 -3.32 -4.73
C THR A 135 -10.62 -2.97 -3.97
N TYR A 136 -11.41 -2.08 -4.56
CA TYR A 136 -12.66 -1.57 -4.00
C TYR A 136 -13.73 -1.43 -5.09
N THR A 137 -14.98 -1.39 -4.65
CA THR A 137 -16.15 -1.15 -5.50
C THR A 137 -16.91 0.06 -5.00
N PHE A 138 -17.10 1.05 -5.87
CA PHE A 138 -18.04 2.13 -5.68
C PHE A 138 -19.43 1.66 -6.11
N HIS A 139 -20.40 1.77 -5.20
CA HIS A 139 -21.79 1.38 -5.41
C HIS A 139 -22.70 2.57 -5.14
N GLU A 140 -23.44 3.03 -6.15
CA GLU A 140 -24.52 4.00 -5.95
C GLU A 140 -25.79 3.23 -5.61
N GLU A 141 -26.20 3.21 -4.35
CA GLU A 141 -27.43 2.53 -3.93
C GLU A 141 -28.66 3.17 -4.59
N ALA A 142 -28.71 4.50 -4.59
CA ALA A 142 -29.80 5.27 -5.18
C ALA A 142 -29.30 6.61 -5.74
N ALA A 143 -29.73 6.94 -6.96
CA ALA A 143 -29.52 8.25 -7.55
C ALA A 143 -30.53 9.29 -7.04
N PRO A 144 -30.17 10.58 -7.03
CA PRO A 144 -31.11 11.65 -6.73
C PRO A 144 -32.16 11.79 -7.84
N THR A 145 -33.32 12.39 -7.52
CA THR A 145 -34.40 12.61 -8.47
C THR A 145 -33.92 13.34 -9.72
N GLY A 146 -34.27 12.81 -10.90
CA GLY A 146 -33.86 13.38 -12.20
C GLY A 146 -32.52 12.85 -12.72
N TYR A 147 -31.84 11.96 -11.99
CA TYR A 147 -30.61 11.29 -12.42
C TYR A 147 -30.81 9.78 -12.53
N LEU A 148 -30.03 9.16 -13.42
CA LEU A 148 -29.93 7.71 -13.49
C LEU A 148 -28.85 7.23 -12.51
N LYS A 149 -29.13 6.10 -11.86
CA LYS A 149 -28.16 5.37 -11.06
C LYS A 149 -27.01 4.87 -11.94
N VAL A 150 -25.78 5.07 -11.48
CA VAL A 150 -24.59 4.49 -12.11
C VAL A 150 -24.44 3.03 -11.70
N THR A 151 -23.87 2.24 -12.60
CA THR A 151 -23.46 0.87 -12.31
C THR A 151 -22.26 0.86 -11.36
N ASP A 152 -22.01 -0.30 -10.75
CA ASP A 152 -20.86 -0.48 -9.89
C ASP A 152 -19.55 -0.18 -10.64
N ILE A 153 -18.63 0.52 -9.97
CA ILE A 153 -17.32 0.85 -10.52
C ILE A 153 -16.26 0.20 -9.64
N THR A 154 -15.46 -0.69 -10.22
CA THR A 154 -14.31 -1.28 -9.53
C THR A 154 -13.10 -0.38 -9.72
N PHE A 155 -12.39 -0.10 -8.64
CA PHE A 155 -11.16 0.68 -8.65
C PHE A 155 -10.10 0.08 -7.73
N GLN A 156 -8.84 0.37 -8.03
CA GLN A 156 -7.70 -0.02 -7.23
C GLN A 156 -7.05 1.23 -6.63
N VAL A 157 -6.83 1.21 -5.31
CA VAL A 157 -5.94 2.14 -4.62
C VAL A 157 -4.54 1.54 -4.64
N LYS A 158 -3.57 2.25 -5.24
CA LYS A 158 -2.17 1.81 -5.31
C LYS A 158 -1.39 2.26 -4.08
N HIS A 159 -0.23 1.64 -3.86
CA HIS A 159 0.65 2.00 -2.73
C HIS A 159 1.22 3.43 -2.80
N ASP A 160 1.28 4.04 -3.99
CA ASP A 160 1.65 5.45 -4.15
C ASP A 160 0.49 6.42 -3.90
N GLY A 161 -0.70 5.92 -3.57
CA GLY A 161 -1.91 6.70 -3.35
C GLY A 161 -2.69 7.05 -4.62
N THR A 162 -2.22 6.63 -5.80
CA THR A 162 -2.99 6.81 -7.03
C THR A 162 -4.17 5.83 -7.10
N VAL A 163 -5.22 6.23 -7.82
CA VAL A 163 -6.42 5.42 -8.03
C VAL A 163 -6.56 5.10 -9.51
N GLU A 164 -6.82 3.83 -9.80
CA GLU A 164 -7.08 3.34 -11.16
C GLU A 164 -8.45 2.68 -11.21
N VAL A 165 -9.32 3.12 -12.11
CA VAL A 165 -10.58 2.43 -12.40
C VAL A 165 -10.27 1.22 -13.27
N THR A 166 -10.65 0.04 -12.80
CA THR A 166 -10.35 -1.24 -13.48
C THR A 166 -11.57 -1.82 -14.18
N ASN A 167 -12.77 -1.48 -13.73
CA ASN A 167 -14.01 -1.89 -14.37
C ASN A 167 -15.12 -0.86 -14.15
N VAL A 168 -15.95 -0.66 -15.16
CA VAL A 168 -17.23 0.05 -15.05
C VAL A 168 -18.28 -0.99 -15.40
N GLY A 169 -19.13 -1.36 -14.43
CA GLY A 169 -20.13 -2.41 -14.60
C GLY A 169 -21.00 -2.16 -15.83
N GLU A 170 -21.39 -3.25 -16.50
CA GLU A 170 -22.23 -3.18 -17.69
C GLU A 170 -23.53 -2.44 -17.37
N LYS A 171 -23.91 -1.52 -18.26
CA LYS A 171 -25.13 -0.72 -18.13
C LYS A 171 -26.33 -1.68 -18.10
N ASP A 172 -27.08 -1.70 -17.00
CA ASP A 172 -28.41 -2.34 -16.99
C ASP A 172 -29.22 -1.73 -18.14
N SER A 173 -29.57 -2.58 -19.11
CA SER A 173 -30.28 -2.22 -20.35
C SER A 173 -31.76 -1.98 -20.12
#